data_AF-A0A918RWL8-F1
#
_entry.id   AF-A0A918RWL8-F1
#
_cell.length_a   1.000
_cell.length_b   1.000
_cell.length_c   1.000
_cell.angle_alpha   90.00
_cell.angle_beta   90.00
_cell.angle_gamma   90.00
#
_symmetry.space_group_name_H-M   'P 1'
#
loop_
_entity.id
_entity.type
_entity.pdbx_description
1 polymer ?
#
loop_
_entity_poly.entity_id
_entity_poly.type
_entity_poly.pdbx_seq_one_letter_code
_entity_poly.pdbx_strand_id
1 'polypeptide(L)'
;MEYPSKDSTYSAEISAHSSKGQREMTDANFASELIQDTFSIRSGRNAKAAIGAAFEALKRRERGLPADVLRERPRQWTERRVRSLWFKEARRVDHYEIQDLTAVAVEEARIERQRLKAREDRLTALIAARTES
;
A
#
# COMPACT_ATOMS: atom_id res chain seq x y z
N MET A 1 -30.41 -40.13 -36.40
CA MET A 1 -29.05 -40.64 -36.14
C MET A 1 -28.26 -39.45 -35.64
N GLU A 2 -28.35 -39.19 -34.34
CA GLU A 2 -27.72 -38.03 -33.68
C GLU A 2 -26.29 -38.39 -33.28
N TYR A 3 -25.34 -37.54 -33.69
CA TYR A 3 -23.93 -37.65 -33.30
C TYR A 3 -23.74 -36.94 -31.94
N PRO A 4 -23.12 -37.58 -30.93
CA PRO A 4 -22.78 -36.89 -29.68
C PRO A 4 -21.55 -35.99 -29.86
N SER A 5 -21.70 -34.71 -29.53
CA SER A 5 -20.68 -33.66 -29.61
C SER A 5 -19.55 -33.88 -28.59
N LYS A 6 -18.30 -33.79 -29.07
CA LYS A 6 -17.07 -33.99 -28.30
C LYS A 6 -16.55 -32.69 -27.66
N ASP A 7 -17.38 -31.98 -26.90
CA ASP A 7 -16.99 -30.66 -26.34
C ASP A 7 -17.23 -30.56 -24.84
N SER A 8 -16.80 -31.55 -24.06
CA SER A 8 -16.95 -31.50 -22.58
C SER A 8 -15.70 -31.89 -21.80
N THR A 9 -14.61 -32.30 -22.46
CA THR A 9 -13.37 -32.71 -21.76
C THR A 9 -12.27 -31.65 -21.75
N TYR A 10 -12.32 -30.61 -22.60
CA TYR A 10 -11.26 -29.60 -22.66
C TYR A 10 -11.33 -28.52 -21.55
N SER A 11 -12.48 -28.33 -20.91
CA SER A 11 -12.63 -27.31 -19.85
C SER A 11 -12.18 -27.77 -18.47
N ALA A 12 -12.04 -29.08 -18.23
CA ALA A 12 -11.62 -29.59 -16.92
C ALA A 12 -10.10 -29.50 -16.71
N GLU A 13 -9.29 -29.56 -17.78
CA GLU A 13 -7.83 -29.58 -17.67
C GLU A 13 -7.21 -28.18 -17.48
N ILE A 14 -7.88 -27.11 -17.96
CA ILE A 14 -7.38 -25.74 -17.79
C ILE A 14 -7.53 -25.24 -16.34
N SER A 15 -8.42 -25.84 -15.55
CA SER A 15 -8.63 -25.44 -14.14
C SER A 15 -7.60 -26.04 -13.17
N ALA A 16 -6.82 -27.04 -13.61
CA ALA A 16 -5.84 -27.73 -12.75
C ALA A 16 -4.47 -27.01 -12.64
N HIS A 17 -4.27 -25.87 -13.31
CA HIS A 17 -2.98 -25.15 -13.36
C HIS A 17 -2.97 -23.77 -12.68
N SER A 18 -3.99 -23.41 -11.89
CA SER A 18 -4.08 -22.06 -11.28
C SER A 18 -4.10 -22.03 -9.74
N SER A 19 -3.65 -23.09 -9.05
CA SER A 19 -3.62 -23.11 -7.57
C SER A 19 -2.22 -23.24 -6.95
N LYS A 20 -1.15 -23.22 -7.75
CA LYS A 20 0.23 -23.15 -7.25
C LYS A 20 0.71 -21.70 -7.23
N GLY A 21 0.38 -20.95 -6.19
CA GLY A 21 1.05 -19.67 -5.95
C GLY A 21 0.39 -18.67 -5.01
N GLN A 22 -0.86 -18.85 -4.59
CA GLN A 22 -1.41 -18.04 -3.51
C GLN A 22 -0.86 -18.55 -2.18
N ARG A 23 0.41 -18.26 -1.90
CA ARG A 23 0.91 -18.29 -0.52
C ARG A 23 -0.02 -17.39 0.27
N GLU A 24 -0.67 -17.95 1.30
CA GLU A 24 -1.44 -17.17 2.26
C GLU A 24 -0.59 -15.98 2.69
N MET A 25 -1.06 -14.79 2.31
CA MET A 25 -0.31 -13.56 2.49
C MET A 25 -0.33 -13.25 3.98
N THR A 26 0.81 -13.44 4.65
CA THR A 26 0.91 -13.16 6.07
C THR A 26 0.74 -11.66 6.30
N ASP A 27 0.15 -11.29 7.43
CA ASP A 27 0.02 -9.89 7.87
C ASP A 27 1.34 -9.11 7.82
N ALA A 28 2.45 -9.80 8.09
CA ALA A 28 3.79 -9.24 7.96
C ALA A 28 4.15 -8.88 6.52
N ASN A 29 3.87 -9.77 5.56
CA ASN A 29 4.10 -9.49 4.15
C ASN A 29 3.20 -8.36 3.66
N PHE A 30 1.93 -8.35 4.08
CA PHE A 30 0.99 -7.26 3.76
C PHE A 30 1.48 -5.91 4.27
N ALA A 31 1.88 -5.83 5.54
CA ALA A 31 2.39 -4.60 6.12
C ALA A 31 3.68 -4.11 5.40
N SER A 32 4.57 -5.03 5.03
CA SER A 32 5.79 -4.73 4.30
C SER A 32 5.53 -4.23 2.88
N GLU A 33 4.58 -4.82 2.16
CA GLU A 33 4.22 -4.38 0.80
C GLU A 33 3.52 -3.03 0.85
N LEU A 34 2.55 -2.87 1.76
CA LEU A 34 1.82 -1.62 1.93
C LEU A 34 2.73 -0.43 2.23
N ILE A 35 3.73 -0.60 3.11
CA ILE A 35 4.65 0.50 3.46
C ILE A 35 5.59 0.85 2.30
N GLN A 36 6.04 -0.14 1.53
CA GLN A 36 6.91 0.07 0.37
C GLN A 36 6.15 0.75 -0.78
N ASP A 37 4.90 0.34 -1.00
CA ASP A 37 4.03 0.94 -2.02
C ASP A 37 3.71 2.41 -1.67
N THR A 38 3.31 2.65 -0.42
CA THR A 38 2.96 4.00 0.05
C THR A 38 4.16 4.95 0.00
N PHE A 39 5.34 4.49 0.44
CA PHE A 39 6.55 5.31 0.54
C PHE A 39 7.62 4.91 -0.47
N SER A 40 7.22 4.64 -1.71
CA SER A 40 8.11 4.16 -2.77
C SER A 40 9.41 4.96 -2.93
N ILE A 41 10.49 4.23 -3.21
CA ILE A 41 11.78 4.76 -3.63
C ILE A 41 11.60 5.34 -5.04
N ARG A 42 11.73 6.66 -5.17
CA ARG A 42 11.68 7.37 -6.45
C ARG A 42 13.06 7.96 -6.74
N SER A 43 13.33 8.34 -7.99
CA SER A 43 14.57 9.05 -8.36
C SER A 43 14.77 10.27 -7.46
N GLY A 44 15.82 10.25 -6.64
CA GLY A 44 16.11 11.28 -5.63
C GLY A 44 15.69 10.98 -4.19
N ARG A 45 15.00 9.86 -3.92
CA ARG A 45 14.65 9.42 -2.56
C ARG A 45 15.25 8.04 -2.28
N ASN A 46 16.20 7.96 -1.34
CA ASN A 46 16.78 6.70 -0.91
C ASN A 46 15.89 5.99 0.15
N ALA A 47 16.16 4.71 0.40
CA ALA A 47 15.40 3.90 1.37
C ALA A 47 15.37 4.52 2.78
N LYS A 48 16.47 5.13 3.23
CA LYS A 48 16.53 5.81 4.54
C LYS A 48 15.53 6.96 4.62
N ALA A 49 15.45 7.79 3.58
CA ALA A 49 14.50 8.90 3.51
C ALA A 49 13.06 8.40 3.45
N ALA A 50 12.79 7.30 2.73
CA ALA A 50 11.47 6.67 2.69
C ALA A 50 11.03 6.14 4.05
N ILE A 51 11.92 5.42 4.75
CA ILE A 51 11.67 4.91 6.11
C ILE A 51 11.43 6.07 7.08
N GLY A 52 12.23 7.14 7.01
CA GLY A 52 12.04 8.33 7.85
C GLY A 52 10.68 9.01 7.60
N ALA A 53 10.28 9.14 6.34
CA ALA A 53 8.97 9.70 5.99
C ALA A 53 7.82 8.83 6.50
N ALA A 54 7.92 7.51 6.35
CA ALA A 54 6.94 6.56 6.86
C ALA A 54 6.81 6.63 8.38
N PHE A 55 7.94 6.71 9.08
CA PHE A 55 7.98 6.85 10.54
C PHE A 55 7.30 8.15 11.00
N GLU A 56 7.61 9.28 10.38
CA GLU A 56 6.98 10.56 10.75
C GLU A 56 5.47 10.57 10.48
N ALA A 57 5.01 9.95 9.38
CA ALA A 57 3.59 9.81 9.10
C ALA A 57 2.88 8.95 10.17
N LEU A 58 3.48 7.81 10.55
CA LEU A 58 2.95 6.95 11.61
C LEU A 58 2.96 7.64 12.97
N LYS A 59 4.01 8.42 13.30
CA LYS A 59 4.04 9.23 14.53
C LYS A 59 2.98 10.32 14.54
N ARG A 60 2.70 10.95 13.40
CA ARG A 60 1.60 11.93 13.29
C ARG A 60 0.26 11.27 13.56
N ARG A 61 0.02 10.09 12.96
CA ARG A 61 -1.17 9.28 13.21
C ARG A 61 -1.29 8.93 14.69
N GLU A 62 -0.22 8.43 15.29
CA GLU A 62 -0.17 8.03 16.72
C GLU A 62 -0.47 9.21 17.66
N ARG A 63 0.07 10.40 17.39
CA ARG A 63 -0.22 11.62 18.18
C ARG A 63 -1.68 12.08 18.06
N GLY A 64 -2.36 11.72 16.98
CA GLY A 64 -3.77 12.04 16.77
C GLY A 64 -4.74 11.06 17.42
N LEU A 65 -4.25 10.02 18.11
CA LEU A 65 -5.11 9.03 18.75
C LEU A 65 -5.52 9.45 20.16
N PRO A 66 -6.73 9.01 20.60
CA PRO A 66 -7.16 9.14 21.98
C PRO A 66 -6.18 8.45 22.97
N ALA A 67 -6.04 9.02 24.16
CA ALA A 67 -5.07 8.55 25.16
C ALA A 67 -5.39 7.15 25.70
N ASP A 68 -6.66 6.79 25.78
CA ASP A 68 -7.17 5.45 26.11
C ASP A 68 -6.70 4.41 25.09
N VAL A 69 -6.87 4.68 23.79
CA VAL A 69 -6.39 3.80 22.72
C VAL A 69 -4.86 3.63 22.78
N LEU A 70 -4.12 4.70 23.09
CA LEU A 70 -2.66 4.62 23.23
C LEU A 70 -2.20 3.75 24.41
N ARG A 71 -2.98 3.70 25.50
CA ARG A 71 -2.66 2.88 26.69
C ARG A 71 -2.89 1.39 26.45
N GLU A 72 -3.84 1.05 25.59
CA GLU A 72 -4.14 -0.35 25.23
C GLU A 72 -3.11 -0.95 24.27
N ARG A 73 -2.30 -0.11 23.62
CA ARG A 73 -1.29 -0.57 22.67
C ARG A 73 -0.10 -1.21 23.39
N PRO A 74 0.37 -2.38 22.94
CA PRO A 74 1.52 -3.04 23.54
C PRO A 74 2.83 -2.28 23.31
N ARG A 75 2.90 -1.45 22.26
CA ARG A 75 4.09 -0.64 21.92
C ARG A 75 3.71 0.55 21.05
N GLN A 76 4.55 1.57 21.10
CA GLN A 76 4.49 2.73 20.22
C GLN A 76 5.35 2.53 18.97
N TRP A 77 5.07 3.31 17.93
CA TRP A 77 5.86 3.32 16.72
C TRP A 77 7.28 3.84 16.98
N THR A 78 8.26 3.08 16.49
CA THR A 78 9.68 3.44 16.49
C THR A 78 10.26 3.29 15.09
N GLU A 79 11.28 4.07 14.75
CA GLU A 79 11.94 3.95 13.44
C GLU A 79 12.50 2.54 13.22
N ARG A 80 13.00 1.89 14.29
CA ARG A 80 13.44 0.49 14.24
C ARG A 80 12.32 -0.46 13.83
N ARG A 81 11.10 -0.26 14.34
CA ARG A 81 9.94 -1.08 13.98
C ARG A 81 9.56 -0.89 12.52
N VAL A 82 9.49 0.36 12.06
CA VAL A 82 9.23 0.71 10.65
C VAL A 82 10.28 0.09 9.74
N ARG A 83 11.55 0.17 10.11
CA ARG A 83 12.66 -0.46 9.37
C ARG A 83 12.52 -1.98 9.28
N SER A 84 12.12 -2.65 10.38
CA SER A 84 11.91 -4.09 10.38
C SER A 84 10.76 -4.53 9.45
N LEU A 85 9.72 -3.71 9.31
CA LEU A 85 8.65 -3.93 8.34
C LEU A 85 9.16 -3.68 6.92
N TRP A 86 9.89 -2.59 6.73
CA TRP A 86 10.46 -2.23 5.42
C TRP A 86 11.34 -3.34 4.83
N PHE A 87 12.22 -3.94 5.63
CA PHE A 87 13.13 -5.00 5.17
C PHE A 87 12.55 -6.41 5.28
N LYS A 88 11.25 -6.56 5.55
CA LYS A 88 10.57 -7.87 5.73
C LYS A 88 11.19 -8.74 6.84
N GLU A 89 11.77 -8.11 7.86
CA GLU A 89 12.40 -8.77 9.02
C GLU A 89 11.39 -9.07 10.14
N ALA A 90 10.25 -8.37 10.14
CA ALA A 90 9.20 -8.56 11.12
C ALA A 90 8.48 -9.91 10.92
N ARG A 91 8.42 -10.75 11.95
CA ARG A 91 7.71 -12.04 11.91
C ARG A 91 6.24 -11.96 12.33
N ARG A 92 5.90 -10.96 13.14
CA ARG A 92 4.53 -10.71 13.64
C ARG A 92 4.23 -9.24 13.48
N VAL A 93 2.99 -8.93 13.15
CA VAL A 93 2.44 -7.58 13.06
C VAL A 93 1.12 -7.59 13.81
N ASP A 94 0.97 -6.66 14.74
CA ASP A 94 -0.26 -6.56 15.53
C ASP A 94 -1.34 -5.86 14.71
N HIS A 95 -2.61 -6.17 14.98
CA HIS A 95 -3.72 -5.64 14.21
C HIS A 95 -3.75 -4.09 14.14
N TYR A 96 -3.43 -3.41 15.26
CA TYR A 96 -3.38 -1.94 15.29
C TYR A 96 -2.28 -1.37 14.39
N GLU A 97 -1.18 -2.10 14.18
CA GLU A 97 -0.09 -1.65 13.28
C GLU A 97 -0.58 -1.65 11.83
N ILE A 98 -1.36 -2.65 11.44
CA ILE A 98 -1.99 -2.73 10.11
C ILE A 98 -3.00 -1.61 9.93
N GLN A 99 -3.84 -1.35 10.95
CA GLN A 99 -4.81 -0.25 10.91
C GLN A 99 -4.12 1.10 10.73
N ASP A 100 -3.04 1.36 11.48
CA ASP A 100 -2.28 2.60 11.38
C ASP A 100 -1.63 2.76 9.99
N LEU A 101 -0.99 1.70 9.48
CA LEU A 101 -0.39 1.69 8.13
C LEU A 101 -1.44 1.95 7.05
N THR A 102 -2.61 1.32 7.16
CA THR A 102 -3.71 1.50 6.21
C THR A 102 -4.24 2.93 6.25
N ALA A 103 -4.43 3.51 7.45
CA ALA A 103 -4.87 4.89 7.60
C ALA A 103 -3.87 5.87 6.96
N VAL A 104 -2.58 5.68 7.23
CA VAL A 104 -1.51 6.49 6.64
C VAL A 104 -1.46 6.35 5.12
N ALA A 105 -1.60 5.13 4.59
CA ALA A 105 -1.64 4.90 3.15
C ALA A 105 -2.79 5.64 2.47
N VAL A 106 -3.99 5.63 3.07
CA VAL A 106 -5.14 6.38 2.57
C VAL A 106 -4.91 7.89 2.62
N GLU A 107 -4.31 8.39 3.70
CA GLU A 107 -3.98 9.81 3.82
C GLU A 107 -2.97 10.27 2.76
N GLU A 108 -1.89 9.52 2.56
CA GLU A 108 -0.88 9.82 1.53
C GLU A 108 -1.48 9.75 0.12
N ALA A 109 -2.33 8.76 -0.15
CA ALA A 109 -3.05 8.66 -1.42
C ALA A 109 -3.96 9.87 -1.68
N ARG A 110 -4.64 10.39 -0.63
CA ARG A 110 -5.45 11.62 -0.73
C ARG A 110 -4.58 12.83 -1.05
N ILE A 111 -3.44 12.97 -0.37
CA ILE A 111 -2.47 14.06 -0.62
C ILE A 111 -1.94 13.98 -2.05
N GLU A 112 -1.55 12.79 -2.52
CA GLU A 112 -1.06 12.59 -3.88
C GLU A 112 -2.13 12.92 -4.92
N ARG A 113 -3.38 12.47 -4.71
CA ARG A 113 -4.50 12.81 -5.59
C ARG A 113 -4.71 14.33 -5.68
N GLN A 114 -4.66 15.04 -4.56
CA GLN A 114 -4.79 16.51 -4.55
C GLN A 114 -3.66 17.18 -5.35
N ARG A 115 -2.41 16.72 -5.19
CA ARG A 115 -1.25 17.23 -5.93
C ARG A 115 -1.37 16.99 -7.44
N LEU A 116 -1.83 15.81 -7.84
CA LEU A 116 -2.03 15.47 -9.24
C LEU A 116 -3.13 16.34 -9.87
N LYS A 117 -4.26 16.50 -9.17
CA LYS A 117 -5.34 17.39 -9.62
C LYS A 117 -4.85 18.84 -9.81
N ALA A 118 -4.15 19.39 -8.83
CA ALA A 118 -3.60 20.74 -8.93
C ALA A 118 -2.54 20.89 -10.05
N ARG A 119 -1.89 19.80 -10.47
CA ARG A 119 -0.99 19.79 -11.63
C ARG A 119 -1.77 19.74 -12.94
N GLU A 120 -2.80 18.91 -13.01
CA GLU A 120 -3.71 18.82 -14.15
C GLU A 120 -4.37 20.18 -14.43
N ASP A 121 -4.94 20.82 -13.41
CA ASP A 121 -5.56 22.15 -13.53
C ASP A 121 -4.60 23.19 -14.12
N ARG A 122 -3.34 23.17 -13.68
CA ARG A 122 -2.28 24.06 -14.21
C ARG A 122 -1.95 23.76 -15.68
N LEU A 123 -1.88 22.49 -16.06
CA LEU A 123 -1.58 22.10 -17.44
C LEU A 123 -2.75 22.42 -18.37
N THR A 124 -3.99 22.20 -17.93
CA THR A 124 -5.20 22.57 -18.67
C THR A 124 -5.26 24.07 -18.91
N ALA A 125 -4.96 24.89 -17.91
CA ALA A 125 -4.90 26.34 -18.06
C ALA A 125 -3.84 26.78 -19.10
N LEU A 126 -2.65 26.14 -19.10
CA LEU A 126 -1.61 26.42 -20.09
C LEU A 126 -2.01 26.02 -21.51
N ILE A 127 -2.71 24.89 -21.67
CA ILE A 127 -3.20 24.45 -22.97
C ILE A 127 -4.27 25.41 -23.49
N ALA A 128 -5.24 25.80 -22.65
CA ALA A 128 -6.28 26.76 -23.01
C ALA A 128 -5.69 28.11 -23.46
N ALA A 129 -4.75 28.65 -22.68
CA ALA A 129 -4.05 29.89 -23.03
C ALA A 129 -3.28 29.81 -24.37
N ARG A 130 -2.75 28.62 -24.70
CA ARG A 130 -2.06 28.40 -25.99
C ARG A 130 -3.03 28.28 -27.16
N THR A 131 -4.22 27.73 -26.96
CA THR A 131 -5.22 27.56 -28.03
C THR A 131 -6.02 28.83 -28.34
N GLU A 132 -6.05 29.80 -27.42
CA GLU A 132 -6.68 31.11 -27.61
C GLU A 132 -5.72 32.17 -28.20
N SER A 133 -4.46 31.81 -28.43
CA SER A 133 -3.44 32.63 -29.13
C SER A 133 -3.22 32.13 -30.56
#